data_AF-A0A3C0ISN1-F1
#
_entry.id   AF-A0A3C0ISN1-F1
#
_cell.length_a   1.000
_cell.length_b   1.000
_cell.length_c   1.000
_cell.angle_alpha   90.00
_cell.angle_beta   90.00
_cell.angle_gamma   90.00
#
_symmetry.space_group_name_H-M   'P 1'
#
loop_
_entity.id
_entity.type
_entity.pdbx_description
1 polymer ?
#
loop_
_entity_poly.entity_id
_entity_poly.type
_entity_poly.pdbx_seq_one_letter_code
_entity_poly.pdbx_strand_id
1 'polypeptide(L)'
;MRKFLLYLLLIGTFQCAQQVTAQNIPSRPTPPKLVNDFTNTLAVNEVASLEAQLVALDDSSSNQIAVVIVPTLDDYPIEEYAHQLFR
;
A
#
# COMPACT_ATOMS: atom_id res chain seq x y z
N MET A 1 22.97 -22.42 37.32
CA MET A 1 21.81 -21.49 37.43
C MET A 1 22.07 -20.13 36.81
N ARG A 2 23.20 -19.44 37.10
CA ARG A 2 23.53 -18.12 36.51
C ARG A 2 23.56 -18.09 34.97
N LYS A 3 24.06 -19.16 34.34
CA LYS A 3 24.09 -19.32 32.87
C LYS A 3 22.69 -19.54 32.26
N PHE A 4 21.81 -20.24 32.98
CA PHE A 4 20.42 -20.48 32.55
C PHE A 4 19.60 -19.19 32.58
N LEU A 5 19.83 -18.35 33.59
CA LEU A 5 19.21 -17.02 33.68
C LEU A 5 19.63 -16.11 32.51
N LEU A 6 20.90 -16.19 32.08
CA LEU A 6 21.41 -15.45 30.93
C LEU A 6 20.81 -15.93 29.60
N TYR A 7 20.58 -17.24 29.43
CA TYR A 7 19.88 -17.77 28.26
C TYR A 7 18.41 -17.35 28.22
N LEU A 8 17.71 -17.33 29.37
CA LEU A 8 16.34 -16.82 29.47
C LEU A 8 16.25 -15.32 29.13
N LEU A 9 17.22 -14.52 29.58
CA LEU A 9 17.31 -13.10 29.26
C LEU A 9 17.57 -12.86 27.75
N LEU A 10 18.41 -13.68 27.12
CA LEU A 10 18.72 -13.56 25.70
C LEU A 10 17.53 -13.94 24.80
N ILE A 11 16.74 -14.95 25.19
CA ILE A 11 15.53 -15.36 24.46
C ILE A 11 14.40 -14.34 24.64
N GLY A 12 14.25 -13.76 25.83
CA GLY A 12 13.23 -12.76 26.11
C GLY A 12 13.44 -11.43 25.37
N THR A 13 14.69 -11.04 25.09
CA THR A 13 15.00 -9.83 24.32
C THR A 13 14.78 -10.00 22.81
N PHE A 14 14.90 -11.22 22.28
CA PHE A 14 14.66 -11.51 20.85
C PHE A 14 13.18 -11.40 20.46
N GLN A 15 12.25 -11.66 21.39
CA GLN A 15 10.81 -11.61 21.13
C GLN A 15 10.24 -10.17 21.04
N CYS A 16 10.92 -9.18 21.62
CA CYS A 16 10.47 -7.78 21.57
C CYS A 16 10.80 -7.11 20.21
N ALA A 17 11.72 -7.69 19.42
CA ALA A 17 12.18 -7.11 18.15
C ALA A 17 11.33 -7.49 16.92
N GLN A 18 10.24 -8.26 17.08
CA GLN A 18 9.48 -8.81 15.94
C GLN A 18 8.14 -8.12 15.66
N GLN A 19 8.02 -6.81 15.90
CA GLN A 19 6.92 -6.04 15.30
C GLN A 19 7.32 -5.59 13.88
N VAL A 20 7.51 -6.55 12.98
CA VAL A 20 7.50 -6.26 11.54
C VAL A 20 6.04 -6.27 11.12
N THR A 21 5.40 -5.10 11.16
CA THR A 21 4.11 -4.92 10.48
C THR A 21 4.39 -5.06 8.98
N ALA A 22 3.67 -5.96 8.32
CA ALA A 22 3.66 -5.98 6.86
C ALA A 22 3.01 -4.69 6.36
N GLN A 23 3.51 -4.13 5.25
CA GLN A 23 2.90 -2.94 4.65
C GLN A 23 1.46 -3.28 4.22
N ASN A 24 0.46 -2.50 4.64
CA ASN A 24 -0.91 -2.69 4.16
C ASN A 24 -1.08 -2.04 2.79
N ILE A 25 -0.66 -2.75 1.76
CA ILE A 25 -0.85 -2.36 0.37
C ILE A 25 -2.15 -2.98 -0.13
N PRO A 26 -3.09 -2.19 -0.69
CA PRO A 26 -4.32 -2.73 -1.25
C PRO A 26 -4.00 -3.68 -2.40
N SER A 27 -4.77 -4.78 -2.50
CA SER A 27 -4.62 -5.71 -3.61
C SER A 27 -5.07 -5.05 -4.92
N ARG A 28 -4.46 -5.50 -6.03
CA ARG A 28 -4.88 -5.07 -7.37
C ARG A 28 -6.38 -5.40 -7.57
N PRO A 29 -7.20 -4.42 -7.98
CA PRO A 29 -8.63 -4.65 -8.19
C PRO A 29 -8.86 -5.69 -9.30
N THR A 30 -9.94 -6.47 -9.15
CA THR A 30 -10.43 -7.40 -10.17
C THR A 30 -11.93 -7.15 -10.39
N PRO A 31 -12.35 -6.59 -11.54
CA PRO A 31 -11.54 -6.25 -12.72
C PRO A 31 -10.55 -5.09 -12.48
N PRO A 32 -9.48 -4.97 -13.29
CA PRO A 32 -8.53 -3.86 -13.20
C PRO A 32 -9.22 -2.50 -13.39
N LYS A 33 -8.77 -1.50 -12.62
CA LYS A 33 -9.22 -0.10 -12.67
C LYS A 33 -8.04 0.83 -12.52
N LEU A 34 -8.09 1.98 -13.19
CA LEU A 34 -7.06 3.01 -13.11
C LEU A 34 -7.29 3.95 -11.92
N VAL A 35 -8.53 4.12 -11.44
CA VAL A 35 -8.88 4.95 -10.29
C VAL A 35 -9.37 4.06 -9.15
N ASN A 36 -8.66 4.11 -8.03
CA ASN A 36 -8.94 3.33 -6.82
C ASN A 36 -8.97 4.26 -5.60
N ASP A 37 -10.17 4.72 -5.23
CA ASP A 37 -10.37 5.58 -4.06
C ASP A 37 -10.87 4.74 -2.87
N PHE A 38 -9.97 4.47 -1.91
CA PHE A 38 -10.28 3.75 -0.67
C PHE A 38 -10.78 4.66 0.45
N THR A 39 -10.89 5.96 0.20
CA THR A 39 -11.32 6.98 1.17
C THR A 39 -12.72 7.51 0.89
N ASN A 40 -13.27 7.23 -0.29
CA ASN A 40 -14.49 7.86 -0.82
C ASN A 40 -14.41 9.40 -0.81
N THR A 41 -13.22 9.93 -1.14
CA THR A 41 -12.98 11.36 -1.27
C THR A 41 -13.66 11.91 -2.53
N LEU A 42 -13.67 11.13 -3.61
CA LEU A 42 -14.27 11.50 -4.87
C LEU A 42 -15.74 11.05 -4.94
N ALA A 43 -16.60 11.89 -5.50
CA ALA A 43 -17.96 11.48 -5.83
C ALA A 43 -17.95 10.41 -6.93
N VAL A 44 -19.00 9.58 -6.98
CA VAL A 44 -19.09 8.46 -7.93
C VAL A 44 -18.94 8.90 -9.40
N ASN A 45 -19.49 10.06 -9.74
CA ASN A 45 -19.36 10.65 -11.07
C ASN A 45 -17.94 11.16 -11.36
N GLU A 46 -17.22 11.66 -10.35
CA GLU A 46 -15.83 12.10 -10.48
C GLU A 46 -14.89 10.91 -10.71
N VAL A 47 -15.09 9.81 -9.96
CA VAL A 47 -14.36 8.56 -10.18
C VAL A 47 -14.58 8.06 -11.61
N ALA A 48 -15.83 8.01 -12.07
CA ALA A 48 -16.15 7.54 -13.42
C ALA A 48 -15.59 8.47 -14.51
N SER A 49 -15.64 9.79 -14.31
CA SER A 49 -15.09 10.76 -15.26
C SER A 49 -13.56 10.70 -15.31
N LEU A 50 -12.89 10.52 -14.17
CA LEU A 50 -11.45 10.38 -14.11
C LEU A 50 -10.98 9.07 -14.74
N GLU A 51 -11.65 7.95 -14.43
CA GLU A 51 -11.36 6.65 -15.05
C GLU A 51 -11.43 6.75 -16.58
N ALA A 52 -12.50 7.34 -17.12
CA ALA A 52 -12.66 7.51 -18.56
C ALA A 52 -11.55 8.36 -19.19
N GLN A 53 -11.08 9.40 -18.50
CA GLN A 53 -9.95 10.23 -18.97
C GLN A 53 -8.65 9.45 -18.98
N LEU A 54 -8.37 8.67 -17.93
CA LEU A 54 -7.14 7.88 -17.83
C LEU A 54 -7.10 6.74 -18.86
N VAL A 55 -8.24 6.08 -19.11
CA VAL A 55 -8.36 5.07 -20.17
C VAL A 55 -8.14 5.70 -21.55
N ALA A 56 -8.76 6.85 -21.83
CA ALA A 56 -8.55 7.56 -23.10
C ALA A 56 -7.09 8.01 -23.28
N LEU A 57 -6.38 8.34 -22.20
CA LEU A 57 -4.95 8.65 -22.24
C LEU A 57 -4.09 7.41 -22.54
N ASP A 58 -4.40 6.27 -21.91
CA ASP A 58 -3.73 4.99 -22.17
C ASP A 58 -3.89 4.60 -23.65
N ASP A 59 -5.13 4.67 -24.15
CA ASP A 59 -5.48 4.37 -25.54
C ASP A 59 -4.80 5.31 -26.56
N SER A 60 -4.56 6.57 -26.20
CA SER A 60 -4.03 7.58 -27.13
C SER A 60 -2.51 7.79 -27.05
N SER A 61 -1.85 7.34 -25.98
CA SER A 61 -0.44 7.68 -25.73
C SER A 61 0.47 6.51 -25.35
N SER A 62 -0.09 5.29 -25.22
CA SER A 62 0.63 4.12 -24.68
C SER A 62 1.23 4.35 -23.29
N ASN A 63 0.76 5.37 -22.57
CA ASN A 63 1.14 5.67 -21.20
C ASN A 63 -0.05 5.39 -20.29
N GLN A 64 0.15 4.48 -19.35
CA GLN A 64 -0.85 4.18 -18.34
C GLN A 64 -0.59 4.99 -17.08
N ILE A 65 -1.63 5.65 -16.58
CA ILE A 65 -1.60 6.37 -15.30
C ILE A 65 -2.68 5.77 -14.41
N ALA A 66 -2.29 5.37 -13.20
CA ALA A 66 -3.21 4.90 -12.16
C ALA A 66 -3.19 5.87 -10.96
N VAL A 67 -4.37 6.14 -10.42
CA VAL A 67 -4.61 7.02 -9.27
C VAL A 67 -5.15 6.17 -8.13
N VAL A 68 -4.47 6.21 -6.98
CA VAL A 68 -4.85 5.47 -5.78
C VAL A 68 -4.92 6.43 -4.60
N ILE A 69 -6.05 6.45 -3.89
CA ILE A 69 -6.27 7.29 -2.71
C ILE A 69 -6.45 6.36 -1.51
N VAL A 70 -5.51 6.43 -0.56
CA VAL A 70 -5.50 5.59 0.64
C VAL A 70 -5.64 6.45 1.90
N PRO A 71 -6.27 5.94 2.97
CA PRO A 71 -6.47 6.71 4.20
C PRO A 71 -5.17 6.96 4.99
N THR A 72 -4.16 6.10 4.82
CA THR A 72 -2.91 6.12 5.57
C THR A 72 -1.82 5.43 4.76
N LEU A 73 -0.56 5.77 5.06
CA LEU A 73 0.64 5.10 4.55
C LEU A 73 1.25 4.16 5.60
N ASP A 74 0.62 3.94 6.75
CA ASP A 74 1.09 3.08 7.86
C ASP A 74 2.57 3.30 8.23
N ASP A 75 2.95 4.57 8.33
CA ASP A 75 4.31 5.05 8.64
C ASP A 75 5.39 4.77 7.58
N TYR A 76 5.00 4.28 6.40
CA TYR A 76 5.93 4.13 5.27
C TYR A 76 6.19 5.46 4.56
N PRO A 77 7.44 5.73 4.13
CA PRO A 77 7.73 6.82 3.19
C PRO A 77 6.89 6.68 1.93
N ILE A 78 6.37 7.79 1.40
CA ILE A 78 5.45 7.79 0.25
C ILE A 78 6.09 7.17 -1.00
N GLU A 79 7.40 7.35 -1.19
CA GLU A 79 8.14 6.78 -2.30
C GLU A 79 8.19 5.26 -2.21
N GLU A 80 8.46 4.72 -1.01
CA GLU A 80 8.50 3.27 -0.77
C GLU A 80 7.11 2.65 -0.95
N TYR A 81 6.09 3.29 -0.39
CA TYR A 81 4.69 2.86 -0.54
C TYR A 81 4.29 2.82 -2.02
N ALA A 82 4.57 3.89 -2.78
CA ALA A 82 4.26 3.97 -4.20
C ALA A 82 5.01 2.92 -5.02
N HIS A 83 6.30 2.70 -4.73
CA HIS A 83 7.07 1.63 -5.36
C HIS A 83 6.49 0.26 -5.07
N GLN A 84 6.10 -0.03 -3.82
CA GLN A 84 5.52 -1.33 -3.49
C GLN A 84 4.14 -1.54 -4.13
N LEU A 85 3.34 -0.47 -4.24
CA LEU A 85 2.01 -0.48 -4.83
C LEU A 85 2.03 -0.78 -6.35
N PHE A 86 2.97 -0.21 -7.09
CA PHE A 86 3.03 -0.32 -8.56
C PHE A 86 4.00 -1.39 -9.09
N ARG A 87 4.56 -2.22 -8.20
CA ARG A 87 5.43 -3.34 -8.55
C ARG A 87 4.69 -4.56 -9.09
#